data_AF-A0A8C7DSI4-F1
#
_entry.id   AF-A0A8C7DSI4-F1
#
_cell.length_a   1.000
_cell.length_b   1.000
_cell.length_c   1.000
_cell.angle_alpha   90.00
_cell.angle_beta   90.00
_cell.angle_gamma   90.00
#
_symmetry.space_group_name_H-M   'P 1'
#
loop_
_entity.id
_entity.type
_entity.pdbx_description
1 polymer ?
#
loop_
_entity_poly.entity_id
_entity_poly.type
_entity_poly.pdbx_seq_one_letter_code
_entity_poly.pdbx_strand_id
1 'polypeptide(L)'
;KSILRADIAQLSQEVDLLTAQVAQMQAVRPRRKCPVVVPDKFDGSLAQFPAFFGQWQLYMSLQPEDFSTDRDKVGFLISLLSGSAARCATPLLTQPNQVLDNYAEFCRQFQAMFEDPVRSQTANRRLRELKQGHGSLMDYIDSFRVVTQDVQWNEAALLDQFQEGLSLELLDKLTHTECPRTLQELMHLCLHIDARLQQRPVRRWTETASVPNKMAPLVEVPSEEPMQLGAACPHLTQAEKDRHRHDELCLYCGTATSVVAGNEYCLAYGGL
;
A
#
# COMPACT_ATOMS: atom_id res chain seq x y z
N LYS A 1 -28.94 12.06 64.38
CA LYS A 1 -27.94 12.52 63.36
C LYS A 1 -26.52 12.00 63.66
N SER A 2 -26.06 11.96 64.91
CA SER A 2 -24.75 11.41 65.29
C SER A 2 -24.66 9.89 65.14
N ILE A 3 -25.69 9.16 65.59
CA ILE A 3 -25.74 7.68 65.55
C ILE A 3 -25.71 7.18 64.09
N LEU A 4 -26.60 7.70 63.23
CA LEU A 4 -26.60 7.41 61.79
C LEU A 4 -25.25 7.67 61.09
N ARG A 5 -24.46 8.65 61.54
CA ARG A 5 -23.12 8.89 60.97
C ARG A 5 -22.10 7.84 61.42
N ALA A 6 -22.22 7.35 62.66
CA ALA A 6 -21.39 6.27 63.18
C ALA A 6 -21.72 4.95 62.45
N ASP A 7 -23.01 4.66 62.24
CA ASP A 7 -23.44 3.46 61.53
C ASP A 7 -22.97 3.46 60.06
N ILE A 8 -23.04 4.60 59.37
CA ILE A 8 -22.53 4.76 58.00
C ILE A 8 -21.01 4.55 57.95
N ALA A 9 -20.26 5.07 58.92
CA ALA A 9 -18.81 4.89 58.98
C ALA A 9 -18.44 3.42 59.23
N GLN A 10 -19.18 2.73 60.11
CA GLN A 10 -18.98 1.32 60.39
C GLN A 10 -19.27 0.44 59.17
N LEU A 11 -20.39 0.68 58.47
CA LEU A 11 -20.75 -0.02 57.24
C LEU A 11 -19.73 0.21 56.13
N SER A 12 -19.20 1.44 55.99
CA SER A 12 -18.14 1.73 55.01
C SER A 12 -16.87 0.92 55.30
N GLN A 13 -16.46 0.85 56.56
CA GLN A 13 -15.28 0.10 56.96
C GLN A 13 -15.43 -1.41 56.73
N GLU A 14 -16.64 -1.94 56.92
CA GLU A 14 -16.95 -3.34 56.65
C GLU A 14 -16.94 -3.64 55.14
N VAL A 15 -17.50 -2.75 54.31
CA VAL A 15 -17.42 -2.84 52.85
C VAL A 15 -15.98 -2.78 52.35
N ASP A 16 -15.13 -1.93 52.93
CA ASP A 16 -13.71 -1.85 52.56
C ASP A 16 -12.97 -3.15 52.90
N LEU A 17 -13.27 -3.75 54.07
CA LEU A 17 -12.69 -5.02 54.49
C LEU A 17 -13.13 -6.19 53.59
N LEU A 18 -14.43 -6.26 53.27
CA LEU A 18 -14.99 -7.25 52.34
C LEU A 18 -14.42 -7.07 50.93
N THR A 19 -14.24 -5.82 50.47
CA THR A 19 -13.64 -5.52 49.17
C THR A 19 -12.18 -5.95 49.13
N ALA A 20 -11.41 -5.72 50.21
CA ALA A 20 -10.04 -6.20 50.33
C ALA A 20 -9.95 -7.74 50.36
N GLN A 21 -10.87 -8.42 51.05
CA GLN A 21 -10.94 -9.89 51.05
C GLN A 21 -11.30 -10.44 49.67
N VAL A 22 -12.26 -9.83 48.96
CA VAL A 22 -12.61 -10.21 47.59
C VAL A 22 -11.44 -9.97 46.64
N ALA A 23 -10.70 -8.87 46.78
CA ALA A 23 -9.49 -8.62 45.99
C ALA A 23 -8.41 -9.68 46.23
N GLN A 24 -8.20 -10.10 47.49
CA GLN A 24 -7.29 -11.19 47.84
C GLN A 24 -7.78 -12.54 47.28
N MET A 25 -9.07 -12.84 47.34
CA MET A 25 -9.64 -14.06 46.74
C MET A 25 -9.60 -14.05 45.22
N GLN A 26 -9.70 -12.88 44.57
CA GLN A 26 -9.58 -12.74 43.12
C GLN A 26 -8.13 -12.82 42.63
N ALA A 27 -7.16 -12.40 43.44
CA ALA A 27 -5.74 -12.62 43.19
C ALA A 27 -5.37 -14.12 43.20
N VAL A 28 -6.12 -14.95 43.96
CA VAL A 28 -6.00 -16.42 44.01
C VAL A 28 -7.06 -17.10 43.12
N ARG A 29 -7.48 -16.48 42.02
CA ARG A 29 -8.13 -17.29 40.97
C ARG A 29 -7.05 -18.15 40.33
N PRO A 30 -7.15 -19.49 40.35
CA PRO A 30 -6.32 -20.29 39.46
C PRO A 30 -6.71 -19.87 38.04
N ARG A 31 -5.91 -19.00 37.42
CA ARG A 31 -5.99 -18.75 35.99
C ARG A 31 -5.85 -20.13 35.38
N ARG A 32 -6.92 -20.58 34.70
CA ARG A 32 -6.96 -21.91 34.08
C ARG A 32 -5.65 -22.04 33.32
N LYS A 33 -4.80 -22.97 33.74
CA LYS A 33 -3.59 -23.33 33.00
C LYS A 33 -4.11 -23.86 31.67
N CYS A 34 -4.23 -22.99 30.67
CA CYS A 34 -4.33 -23.44 29.30
C CYS A 34 -3.03 -24.21 29.10
N PRO A 35 -3.04 -25.51 28.79
CA PRO A 35 -1.81 -26.24 28.54
C PRO A 35 -1.20 -25.64 27.28
N VAL A 36 -0.35 -24.64 27.45
CA VAL A 36 0.41 -24.06 26.35
C VAL A 36 1.51 -25.07 26.05
N VAL A 37 1.51 -25.58 24.82
CA VAL A 37 2.51 -26.53 24.37
C VAL A 37 3.86 -25.80 24.34
N VAL A 38 4.86 -26.38 25.00
CA VAL A 38 6.24 -25.88 24.95
C VAL A 38 6.70 -25.91 23.48
N PRO A 39 7.30 -24.83 22.95
CA PRO A 39 7.78 -24.81 21.57
C PRO A 39 8.79 -25.94 21.30
N ASP A 40 8.80 -26.41 20.05
CA ASP A 40 9.77 -27.41 19.61
C ASP A 40 11.21 -26.90 19.67
N LYS A 41 12.16 -27.83 19.78
CA LYS A 41 13.59 -27.48 19.74
C LYS A 41 13.97 -26.93 18.37
N PHE A 42 14.77 -25.88 18.35
CA PHE A 42 15.29 -25.25 17.15
C PHE A 42 16.70 -25.76 16.82
N ASP A 43 16.90 -26.30 15.63
CA ASP A 43 18.18 -26.87 15.19
C ASP A 43 19.12 -25.86 14.50
N GLY A 44 18.60 -24.69 14.15
CA GLY A 44 19.30 -23.67 13.36
C GLY A 44 18.76 -23.48 11.94
N SER A 45 17.67 -24.15 11.56
CA SER A 45 17.05 -24.00 10.24
C SER A 45 16.47 -22.60 10.00
N LEU A 46 17.06 -21.83 9.07
CA LEU A 46 16.60 -20.47 8.72
C LEU A 46 15.12 -20.43 8.30
N ALA A 47 14.64 -21.48 7.63
CA ALA A 47 13.24 -21.56 7.19
C ALA A 47 12.24 -21.67 8.35
N GLN A 48 12.66 -22.30 9.46
CA GLN A 48 11.81 -22.51 10.64
C GLN A 48 11.94 -21.37 11.66
N PHE A 49 12.97 -20.52 11.54
CA PHE A 49 13.26 -19.47 12.50
C PHE A 49 12.08 -18.54 12.80
N PRO A 50 11.32 -18.01 11.81
CA PRO A 50 10.19 -17.11 12.10
C PRO A 50 9.08 -17.80 12.92
N ALA A 51 8.78 -19.06 12.60
CA ALA A 51 7.76 -19.83 13.31
C ALA A 51 8.21 -20.15 14.75
N PHE A 52 9.45 -20.61 14.91
CA PHE A 52 10.04 -20.87 16.21
C PHE A 52 10.05 -19.62 17.10
N PHE A 53 10.53 -18.50 16.56
CA PHE A 53 10.64 -17.25 17.31
C PHE A 53 9.27 -16.73 17.75
N GLY A 54 8.28 -16.78 16.86
CA GLY A 54 6.89 -16.40 17.18
C GLY A 54 6.23 -17.31 18.22
N GLN A 55 6.43 -18.64 18.11
CA GLN A 55 5.93 -19.61 19.10
C GLN A 55 6.51 -19.37 20.49
N TRP A 56 7.81 -19.09 20.58
CA TRP A 56 8.48 -18.78 21.83
C TRP A 56 7.99 -17.47 22.47
N GLN A 57 7.87 -16.39 21.68
CA GLN A 57 7.31 -15.13 22.17
C GLN A 57 5.87 -15.29 22.68
N LEU A 58 5.05 -16.04 21.95
CA LEU A 58 3.69 -16.36 22.36
C LEU A 58 3.69 -17.16 23.67
N TYR A 59 4.53 -18.20 23.78
CA TYR A 59 4.64 -19.02 24.99
C TYR A 59 4.92 -18.17 26.24
N MET A 60 5.92 -17.29 26.18
CA MET A 60 6.26 -16.41 27.30
C MET A 60 5.15 -15.41 27.62
N SER A 61 4.46 -14.90 26.60
CA SER A 61 3.34 -13.97 26.80
C SER A 61 2.16 -14.62 27.54
N LEU A 62 2.00 -15.94 27.41
CA LEU A 62 0.95 -16.72 28.07
C LEU A 62 1.33 -17.13 29.50
N GLN A 63 2.62 -17.10 29.85
CA GLN A 63 3.14 -17.51 31.16
C GLN A 63 4.10 -16.47 31.78
N PRO A 64 3.67 -15.21 32.00
CA PRO A 64 4.54 -14.15 32.50
C PRO A 64 5.12 -14.43 33.90
N GLU A 65 4.46 -15.29 34.69
CA GLU A 65 4.88 -15.67 36.04
C GLU A 65 6.16 -16.53 36.03
N ASP A 66 6.35 -17.35 34.99
CA ASP A 66 7.52 -18.23 34.84
C ASP A 66 8.74 -17.49 34.25
N PHE A 67 8.52 -16.27 33.72
CA PHE A 67 9.54 -15.47 33.01
C PHE A 67 9.73 -14.10 33.67
N SER A 68 10.06 -14.12 34.97
CA SER A 68 10.16 -12.92 35.80
C SER A 68 11.36 -12.02 35.44
N THR A 69 12.47 -12.62 35.01
CA THR A 69 13.68 -11.90 34.62
C THR A 69 14.01 -12.09 33.14
N ASP A 70 14.77 -11.15 32.59
CA ASP A 70 15.31 -11.28 31.23
C ASP A 70 16.23 -12.50 31.10
N ARG A 71 16.94 -12.84 32.18
CA ARG A 71 17.77 -14.04 32.25
C ARG A 71 16.95 -15.33 32.15
N ASP A 72 15.76 -15.39 32.75
CA ASP A 72 14.87 -16.55 32.64
C ASP A 72 14.38 -16.74 31.20
N LYS A 73 13.99 -15.63 30.54
CA LYS A 73 13.55 -15.63 29.15
C LYS A 73 14.65 -16.12 28.20
N VAL A 74 15.86 -15.56 28.36
CA VAL A 74 17.02 -15.92 27.54
C VAL A 74 17.44 -17.36 27.81
N GLY A 75 17.51 -17.77 29.08
CA GLY A 75 17.85 -19.13 29.48
C GLY A 75 16.88 -20.17 28.91
N PHE A 76 15.58 -19.87 28.92
CA PHE A 76 14.58 -20.73 28.31
C PHE A 76 14.76 -20.85 26.81
N LEU A 77 14.97 -19.75 26.08
CA LEU A 77 15.25 -19.82 24.64
C LEU A 77 16.48 -20.68 24.36
N ILE A 78 17.57 -20.46 25.08
CA ILE A 78 18.81 -21.23 24.91
C ILE A 78 18.55 -22.73 25.16
N SER A 79 17.68 -23.07 26.12
CA SER A 79 17.32 -24.46 26.42
C SER A 79 16.58 -25.17 25.27
N LEU A 80 15.91 -24.40 24.40
CA LEU A 80 15.22 -24.90 23.20
C LEU A 80 16.16 -25.02 22.00
N LEU A 81 17.41 -24.56 22.10
CA LEU A 81 18.37 -24.70 21.00
C LEU A 81 18.93 -26.12 20.94
N SER A 82 19.15 -26.59 19.72
CA SER A 82 19.74 -27.89 19.41
C SER A 82 20.63 -27.77 18.17
N GLY A 83 21.39 -28.82 17.87
CA GLY A 83 22.17 -28.90 16.63
C GLY A 83 23.10 -27.70 16.39
N SER A 84 22.96 -27.07 15.22
CA SER A 84 23.77 -25.91 14.83
C SER A 84 23.45 -24.68 15.68
N ALA A 85 22.17 -24.46 16.03
CA ALA A 85 21.79 -23.32 16.86
C ALA A 85 22.42 -23.34 18.24
N ALA A 86 22.48 -24.52 18.89
CA ALA A 86 23.14 -24.67 20.18
C ALA A 86 24.65 -24.35 20.09
N ARG A 87 25.32 -24.79 19.02
CA ARG A 87 26.74 -24.47 18.78
C ARG A 87 26.99 -22.97 18.61
N CYS A 88 26.07 -22.27 17.94
CA CYS A 88 26.12 -20.83 17.78
C CYS A 88 25.93 -20.08 19.12
N ALA A 89 25.16 -20.63 20.05
CA ALA A 89 24.95 -20.06 21.38
C ALA A 89 26.09 -20.37 22.38
N THR A 90 26.93 -21.38 22.14
CA THR A 90 28.03 -21.77 23.05
C THR A 90 28.95 -20.62 23.49
N PRO A 91 29.38 -19.69 22.62
CA PRO A 91 30.22 -18.56 23.05
C PRO A 91 29.51 -17.63 24.03
N LEU A 92 28.19 -17.49 23.92
CA LEU A 92 27.38 -16.67 24.82
C LEU A 92 27.31 -17.27 26.23
N LEU A 93 27.40 -18.59 26.35
CA LEU A 93 27.33 -19.33 27.62
C LEU A 93 28.68 -19.51 28.31
N THR A 94 29.76 -19.57 27.54
CA THR A 94 31.11 -19.86 28.06
C THR A 94 31.87 -18.61 28.51
N GLN A 95 31.45 -17.43 28.05
CA GLN A 95 32.06 -16.15 28.40
C GLN A 95 31.07 -15.30 29.21
N PRO A 96 31.56 -14.48 30.17
CA PRO A 96 30.70 -13.53 30.87
C PRO A 96 30.14 -12.54 29.86
N ASN A 97 28.86 -12.68 29.53
CA ASN A 97 28.20 -11.84 28.55
C ASN A 97 26.94 -11.21 29.17
N GLN A 98 26.96 -9.87 29.29
CA GLN A 98 25.83 -9.09 29.80
C GLN A 98 24.59 -9.17 28.90
N VAL A 99 24.75 -9.63 27.65
CA VAL A 99 23.63 -9.86 26.72
C VAL A 99 22.65 -10.91 27.27
N LEU A 100 23.11 -11.86 28.11
CA LEU A 100 22.21 -12.85 28.72
C LEU A 100 21.24 -12.24 29.74
N ASP A 101 21.55 -11.06 30.27
CA ASP A 101 20.73 -10.34 31.24
C ASP A 101 19.89 -9.23 30.58
N ASN A 102 19.94 -9.10 29.25
CA ASN A 102 19.17 -8.15 28.48
C ASN A 102 18.44 -8.87 27.33
N TYR A 103 17.14 -9.12 27.55
CA TYR A 103 16.32 -9.87 26.62
C TYR A 103 16.22 -9.21 25.24
N ALA A 104 16.11 -7.88 25.21
CA ALA A 104 15.96 -7.13 23.96
C ALA A 104 17.23 -7.21 23.10
N GLU A 105 18.39 -7.04 23.72
CA GLU A 105 19.67 -7.12 23.01
C GLU A 105 19.98 -8.56 22.57
N PHE A 106 19.65 -9.56 23.41
CA PHE A 106 19.75 -10.95 23.02
C PHE A 106 18.88 -11.25 21.79
N CYS A 107 17.60 -10.83 21.79
CA CYS A 107 16.71 -11.04 20.67
C CYS A 107 17.27 -10.42 19.38
N ARG A 108 17.81 -9.21 19.46
CA ARG A 108 18.41 -8.52 18.30
C ARG A 108 19.60 -9.30 17.73
N GLN A 109 20.52 -9.77 18.58
CA GLN A 109 21.67 -10.56 18.13
C GLN A 109 21.25 -11.95 17.61
N PHE A 110 20.30 -12.58 18.28
CA PHE A 110 19.80 -13.89 17.91
C PHE A 110 19.04 -13.85 16.57
N GLN A 111 18.22 -12.83 16.35
CA GLN A 111 17.60 -12.55 15.06
C GLN A 111 18.65 -12.31 13.98
N ALA A 112 19.64 -11.45 14.20
CA ALA A 112 20.69 -11.20 13.21
C ALA A 112 21.50 -12.45 12.82
N MET A 113 21.57 -13.46 13.69
CA MET A 113 22.29 -14.72 13.44
C MET A 113 21.51 -15.70 12.57
N PHE A 114 20.18 -15.63 12.58
CA PHE A 114 19.28 -16.54 11.85
C PHE A 114 18.32 -15.82 10.90
N GLU A 115 18.46 -14.52 10.73
CA GLU A 115 17.84 -13.77 9.66
C GLU A 115 18.48 -14.20 8.34
N ASP A 116 17.66 -14.52 7.35
CA ASP A 116 18.15 -14.93 6.04
C ASP A 116 18.44 -13.65 5.20
N PRO A 117 19.70 -13.27 5.00
CA PRO A 117 20.03 -12.08 4.21
C PRO A 117 19.65 -12.26 2.73
N VAL A 118 19.57 -13.50 2.24
CA VAL A 118 19.11 -13.78 0.87
C VAL A 118 17.61 -13.54 0.77
N ARG A 119 16.84 -13.90 1.80
CA ARG A 119 15.40 -13.63 1.86
C ARG A 119 15.11 -12.13 1.84
N SER A 120 15.78 -11.34 2.68
CA SER A 120 15.58 -9.88 2.68
C SER A 120 16.02 -9.25 1.36
N GLN A 121 17.16 -9.64 0.79
CA GLN A 121 17.60 -9.17 -0.54
C GLN A 121 16.63 -9.55 -1.66
N THR A 122 16.09 -10.77 -1.62
CA THR A 122 15.10 -11.24 -2.61
C THR A 122 13.79 -10.46 -2.47
N ALA A 123 13.32 -10.20 -1.24
CA ALA A 123 12.15 -9.39 -0.97
C ALA A 123 12.36 -7.93 -1.45
N ASN A 124 13.53 -7.34 -1.20
CA ASN A 124 13.91 -6.02 -1.71
C ASN A 124 13.83 -5.94 -3.24
N ARG A 125 14.39 -6.95 -3.94
CA ARG A 125 14.33 -7.02 -5.40
C ARG A 125 12.90 -7.17 -5.90
N ARG A 126 12.16 -8.12 -5.33
CA ARG A 126 10.76 -8.37 -5.67
C ARG A 126 9.90 -7.13 -5.44
N LEU A 127 10.16 -6.37 -4.39
CA LEU A 127 9.43 -5.14 -4.08
C LEU A 127 9.65 -4.07 -5.16
N ARG A 128 10.89 -3.89 -5.60
CA ARG A 128 11.25 -2.94 -6.68
C ARG A 128 10.61 -3.31 -8.02
N GLU A 129 10.55 -4.60 -8.31
CA GLU A 129 9.97 -5.16 -9.54
C GLU A 129 8.44 -5.24 -9.49
N LEU A 130 7.82 -5.11 -8.31
CA LEU A 130 6.38 -5.26 -8.14
C LEU A 130 5.63 -4.10 -8.77
N LYS A 131 4.89 -4.38 -9.84
CA LYS A 131 4.00 -3.46 -10.55
C LYS A 131 2.59 -4.05 -10.62
N GLN A 132 1.56 -3.21 -10.51
CA GLN A 132 0.16 -3.58 -10.69
C GLN A 132 -0.10 -4.08 -12.12
N GLY A 133 0.52 -3.43 -13.12
CA GLY A 133 0.32 -3.77 -14.52
C GLY A 133 -1.16 -3.66 -14.92
N HIS A 134 -1.69 -4.70 -15.57
CA HIS A 134 -3.11 -4.83 -15.92
C HIS A 134 -3.94 -5.57 -14.86
N GLY A 135 -3.35 -5.92 -13.71
CA GLY A 135 -4.02 -6.64 -12.63
C GLY A 135 -4.92 -5.75 -11.77
N SER A 136 -5.70 -6.40 -10.90
CA SER A 136 -6.52 -5.72 -9.89
C SER A 136 -5.64 -4.97 -8.89
N LEU A 137 -6.13 -3.82 -8.42
CA LEU A 137 -5.47 -3.08 -7.34
C LEU A 137 -5.38 -3.92 -6.05
N MET A 138 -6.40 -4.75 -5.76
CA MET A 138 -6.40 -5.63 -4.59
C MET A 138 -5.28 -6.66 -4.64
N ASP A 139 -5.10 -7.32 -5.78
CA ASP A 139 -4.03 -8.32 -5.96
C ASP A 139 -2.63 -7.69 -5.80
N TYR A 140 -2.48 -6.46 -6.30
CA TYR A 140 -1.27 -5.67 -6.11
C TYR A 140 -1.03 -5.32 -4.64
N ILE A 141 -2.05 -4.83 -3.94
CA ILE A 141 -2.01 -4.52 -2.50
C ILE A 141 -1.61 -5.74 -1.69
N ASP A 142 -2.22 -6.89 -1.94
CA ASP A 142 -1.94 -8.12 -1.20
C ASP A 142 -0.52 -8.62 -1.45
N SER A 143 -0.09 -8.59 -2.71
CA SER A 143 1.30 -8.91 -3.08
C SER A 143 2.30 -7.96 -2.42
N PHE A 144 2.00 -6.66 -2.40
CA PHE A 144 2.85 -5.65 -1.78
C PHE A 144 2.99 -5.91 -0.29
N ARG A 145 1.87 -6.13 0.43
CA ARG A 145 1.86 -6.45 1.86
C ARG A 145 2.72 -7.66 2.17
N VAL A 146 2.56 -8.74 1.41
CA VAL A 146 3.35 -9.98 1.61
C VAL A 146 4.85 -9.70 1.46
N VAL A 147 5.26 -8.96 0.42
CA VAL A 147 6.68 -8.69 0.18
C VAL A 147 7.26 -7.76 1.25
N THR A 148 6.51 -6.76 1.69
CA THR A 148 6.99 -5.79 2.70
C THR A 148 7.21 -6.39 4.10
N GLN A 149 6.70 -7.59 4.39
CA GLN A 149 6.95 -8.27 5.67
C GLN A 149 8.43 -8.56 5.91
N ASP A 150 9.19 -8.79 4.84
CA ASP A 150 10.60 -9.16 4.89
C ASP A 150 11.53 -7.99 4.48
N VAL A 151 10.99 -6.76 4.43
CA VAL A 151 11.71 -5.56 3.97
C VAL A 151 11.80 -4.52 5.09
N GLN A 152 13.00 -4.05 5.38
CA GLN A 152 13.27 -3.04 6.43
C GLN A 152 13.33 -1.61 5.86
N TRP A 153 12.36 -1.23 5.02
CA TRP A 153 12.29 0.13 4.46
C TRP A 153 11.52 1.06 5.38
N ASN A 154 11.88 2.34 5.38
CA ASN A 154 11.10 3.36 6.08
C ASN A 154 9.79 3.64 5.33
N GLU A 155 8.83 4.26 6.02
CA GLU A 155 7.49 4.49 5.47
C GLU A 155 7.51 5.35 4.20
N ALA A 156 8.38 6.36 4.13
CA ALA A 156 8.52 7.20 2.94
C ALA A 156 8.95 6.38 1.71
N ALA A 157 9.94 5.51 1.85
CA ALA A 157 10.38 4.63 0.75
C ALA A 157 9.30 3.62 0.34
N LEU A 158 8.49 3.14 1.29
CA LEU A 158 7.35 2.26 0.99
C LEU A 158 6.24 3.00 0.24
N LEU A 159 5.95 4.25 0.60
CA LEU A 159 4.99 5.10 -0.10
C LEU A 159 5.41 5.33 -1.55
N ASP A 160 6.66 5.77 -1.76
CA ASP A 160 7.21 6.04 -3.09
C ASP A 160 7.15 4.78 -3.97
N GLN A 161 7.62 3.65 -3.43
CA GLN A 161 7.63 2.38 -4.16
C GLN A 161 6.23 1.85 -4.47
N PHE A 162 5.27 2.05 -3.57
CA PHE A 162 3.88 1.69 -3.82
C PHE A 162 3.33 2.51 -4.98
N GLN A 163 3.54 3.83 -4.97
CA GLN A 163 3.09 4.71 -6.06
C GLN A 163 3.74 4.35 -7.39
N GLU A 164 5.06 4.13 -7.42
CA GLU A 164 5.76 3.70 -8.64
C GLU A 164 5.20 2.41 -9.26
N GLY A 165 4.56 1.57 -8.45
CA GLY A 165 3.97 0.31 -8.90
C GLY A 165 2.53 0.40 -9.38
N LEU A 166 1.82 1.48 -9.12
CA LEU A 166 0.41 1.63 -9.50
C LEU A 166 0.20 1.76 -11.00
N SER A 167 -1.02 1.45 -11.45
CA SER A 167 -1.44 1.70 -12.83
C SER A 167 -1.45 3.20 -13.15
N LEU A 168 -1.21 3.54 -14.42
CA LEU A 168 -1.20 4.94 -14.88
C LEU A 168 -2.54 5.64 -14.64
N GLU A 169 -3.67 4.92 -14.77
CA GLU A 169 -5.00 5.48 -14.52
C GLU A 169 -5.20 5.89 -13.05
N LEU A 170 -4.67 5.11 -12.11
CA LEU A 170 -4.69 5.46 -10.69
C LEU A 170 -3.71 6.60 -10.39
N LEU A 171 -2.51 6.56 -10.95
CA LEU A 171 -1.53 7.63 -10.80
C LEU A 171 -2.06 8.99 -11.28
N ASP A 172 -2.73 9.03 -12.43
CA ASP A 172 -3.37 10.24 -12.97
C ASP A 172 -4.44 10.82 -12.06
N LYS A 173 -5.10 9.98 -11.23
CA LYS A 173 -6.07 10.45 -10.23
C LYS A 173 -5.41 10.89 -8.93
N LEU A 174 -4.28 10.29 -8.59
CA LEU A 174 -3.49 10.66 -7.41
C LEU A 174 -2.81 12.03 -7.57
N THR A 175 -2.43 12.45 -8.79
CA THR A 175 -1.80 13.78 -9.04
C THR A 175 -2.64 14.96 -8.54
N HIS A 176 -3.96 14.80 -8.46
CA HIS A 176 -4.91 15.83 -8.05
C HIS A 176 -5.40 15.68 -6.60
N THR A 177 -4.83 14.76 -5.83
CA THR A 177 -5.22 14.48 -4.45
C THR A 177 -4.12 14.87 -3.47
N GLU A 178 -4.48 15.23 -2.24
CA GLU A 178 -3.51 15.48 -1.17
C GLU A 178 -2.66 14.22 -0.91
N CYS A 179 -1.35 14.42 -0.75
CA CYS A 179 -0.40 13.33 -0.53
C CYS A 179 -0.65 12.68 0.84
N PRO A 180 -0.98 11.38 0.89
CA PRO A 180 -1.11 10.63 2.13
C PRO A 180 0.21 10.60 2.91
N ARG A 181 0.15 10.57 4.24
CA ARG A 181 1.36 10.50 5.09
C ARG A 181 1.70 9.08 5.50
N THR A 182 0.73 8.16 5.42
CA THR A 182 0.93 6.76 5.78
C THR A 182 0.61 5.83 4.62
N LEU A 183 1.28 4.68 4.59
CA LEU A 183 1.03 3.66 3.55
C LEU A 183 -0.44 3.21 3.56
N GLN A 184 -1.03 3.05 4.75
CA GLN A 184 -2.42 2.63 4.89
C GLN A 184 -3.40 3.66 4.31
N GLU A 185 -3.18 4.95 4.56
CA GLU A 185 -3.99 6.02 3.98
C GLU A 185 -3.92 6.01 2.45
N LEU A 186 -2.74 5.84 1.89
CA LEU A 186 -2.55 5.73 0.44
C LEU A 186 -3.30 4.54 -0.14
N MET A 187 -3.19 3.37 0.49
CA MET A 187 -3.91 2.16 0.04
C MET A 187 -5.43 2.36 0.06
N HIS A 188 -5.97 2.95 1.13
CA HIS A 188 -7.40 3.25 1.22
C HIS A 188 -7.85 4.26 0.16
N LEU A 189 -7.05 5.31 -0.07
CA LEU A 189 -7.32 6.29 -1.12
C LEU A 189 -7.36 5.65 -2.51
N CYS A 190 -6.37 4.82 -2.83
CA CYS A 190 -6.35 4.09 -4.10
C CYS A 190 -7.58 3.20 -4.28
N LEU A 191 -8.01 2.48 -3.23
CA LEU A 191 -9.21 1.65 -3.26
C LEU A 191 -10.48 2.46 -3.51
N HIS A 192 -10.60 3.65 -2.90
CA HIS A 192 -11.73 4.54 -3.15
C HIS A 192 -11.76 5.07 -4.59
N ILE A 193 -10.59 5.40 -5.16
CA ILE A 193 -10.47 5.85 -6.55
C ILE A 193 -10.81 4.69 -7.49
N ASP A 194 -10.22 3.51 -7.28
CA ASP A 194 -10.47 2.30 -8.08
C ASP A 194 -11.96 1.95 -8.11
N ALA A 195 -12.62 1.93 -6.95
CA ALA A 195 -14.07 1.72 -6.87
C ALA A 195 -14.85 2.74 -7.71
N ARG A 196 -14.47 4.02 -7.69
CA ARG A 196 -15.13 5.05 -8.53
C ARG A 196 -14.86 4.86 -10.02
N LEU A 197 -13.67 4.39 -10.40
CA LEU A 197 -13.34 4.10 -11.80
C LEU A 197 -14.14 2.90 -12.32
N GLN A 198 -14.26 1.83 -11.54
CA GLN A 198 -15.08 0.65 -11.87
C GLN A 198 -16.58 0.99 -12.02
N GLN A 199 -17.06 1.98 -11.28
CA GLN A 199 -18.45 2.43 -11.34
C GLN A 199 -18.73 3.40 -12.50
N ARG A 200 -17.72 3.82 -13.27
CA ARG A 200 -17.97 4.60 -14.49
C ARG A 200 -18.56 3.64 -15.53
N PRO A 201 -19.85 3.79 -15.91
CA PRO A 201 -20.34 3.03 -17.05
C PRO A 201 -19.46 3.40 -18.23
N VAL A 202 -18.91 2.39 -18.91
CA VAL A 202 -18.27 2.57 -20.21
C VAL A 202 -19.26 3.34 -21.06
N ARG A 203 -19.08 4.66 -21.18
CA ARG A 203 -19.74 5.45 -22.21
C ARG A 203 -19.06 5.01 -23.49
N ARG A 204 -19.51 3.85 -23.98
CA ARG A 204 -19.35 3.45 -25.35
C ARG A 204 -20.03 4.58 -26.10
N TRP A 205 -19.23 5.47 -26.68
CA TRP A 205 -19.68 6.30 -27.78
C TRP A 205 -20.05 5.33 -28.91
N THR A 206 -21.20 4.68 -28.80
CA THR A 206 -21.94 4.22 -29.97
C THR A 206 -22.69 5.43 -30.47
N GLU A 207 -21.95 6.34 -31.08
CA GLU A 207 -22.49 7.36 -31.96
C GLU A 207 -22.80 6.70 -33.31
N THR A 208 -23.76 5.78 -33.28
CA THR A 208 -24.42 5.21 -34.45
C THR A 208 -25.89 5.12 -34.12
N ALA A 209 -26.56 6.27 -34.09
CA ALA A 209 -28.02 6.35 -34.06
C ALA A 209 -28.46 7.52 -34.95
N SER A 210 -28.47 7.23 -36.25
CA SER A 210 -29.61 7.50 -37.13
C SER A 210 -30.25 8.89 -37.07
N VAL A 211 -29.84 9.74 -38.00
CA VAL A 211 -30.58 10.96 -38.40
C VAL A 211 -32.00 10.57 -38.83
N PRO A 212 -33.08 11.13 -38.24
CA PRO A 212 -34.40 11.08 -38.85
C PRO A 212 -34.46 12.19 -39.91
N ASN A 213 -34.40 11.77 -41.17
CA ASN A 213 -34.63 12.60 -42.34
C ASN A 213 -36.07 13.18 -42.31
N LYS A 214 -36.21 14.51 -42.17
CA LYS A 214 -37.44 15.23 -42.52
C LYS A 214 -37.09 16.47 -43.32
N MET A 215 -37.55 16.48 -44.57
CA MET A 215 -37.35 17.53 -45.55
C MET A 215 -38.24 18.77 -45.28
N ALA A 216 -37.61 19.93 -45.50
CA ALA A 216 -38.15 21.22 -46.01
C ALA A 216 -38.96 22.15 -45.07
N PRO A 217 -39.07 23.47 -45.37
CA PRO A 217 -38.30 24.33 -46.29
C PRO A 217 -37.72 25.63 -45.65
N LEU A 218 -36.88 26.28 -46.45
CA LEU A 218 -36.14 27.55 -46.30
C LEU A 218 -36.95 28.75 -45.72
N VAL A 219 -36.43 29.38 -44.65
CA VAL A 219 -36.69 30.80 -44.30
C VAL A 219 -35.39 31.42 -43.78
N GLU A 220 -34.87 32.41 -44.50
CA GLU A 220 -33.75 33.27 -44.10
C GLU A 220 -34.19 34.27 -43.02
N VAL A 221 -33.29 34.59 -42.08
CA VAL A 221 -32.96 35.94 -41.52
C VAL A 221 -31.99 35.76 -40.32
N PRO A 222 -31.04 36.68 -40.10
CA PRO A 222 -29.72 36.39 -39.55
C PRO A 222 -29.63 36.63 -38.04
N SER A 223 -28.78 35.86 -37.36
CA SER A 223 -28.32 36.17 -36.01
C SER A 223 -26.85 35.81 -35.89
N GLU A 224 -26.04 36.84 -35.64
CA GLU A 224 -24.63 36.72 -35.30
C GLU A 224 -24.49 36.00 -33.95
N GLU A 225 -23.69 34.93 -33.91
CA GLU A 225 -23.19 34.33 -32.69
C GLU A 225 -21.68 34.01 -32.83
N PRO A 226 -20.95 33.98 -31.71
CA PRO A 226 -19.59 34.46 -31.59
C PRO A 226 -18.52 33.43 -31.95
N MET A 227 -17.33 33.94 -32.30
CA MET A 227 -16.06 33.24 -32.54
C MET A 227 -15.96 31.83 -31.94
N GLN A 228 -15.97 30.81 -32.81
CA GLN A 228 -15.42 29.49 -32.53
C GLN A 228 -14.22 29.24 -33.44
N LEU A 229 -13.04 29.61 -32.91
CA LEU A 229 -11.75 29.16 -33.39
C LEU A 229 -11.61 27.67 -33.04
N GLY A 230 -11.53 26.79 -34.04
CA GLY A 230 -11.14 25.40 -33.79
C GLY A 230 -11.76 24.33 -34.68
N ALA A 231 -11.64 24.44 -35.99
CA ALA A 231 -11.67 23.27 -36.89
C ALA A 231 -10.89 23.60 -38.16
N ALA A 232 -9.60 23.32 -38.12
CA ALA A 232 -8.76 23.30 -39.31
C ALA A 232 -9.29 22.23 -40.29
N CYS A 233 -9.42 22.63 -41.56
CA CYS A 233 -9.59 21.80 -42.77
C CYS A 233 -10.98 21.19 -43.03
N PRO A 234 -11.83 21.84 -43.85
CA PRO A 234 -12.87 21.12 -44.58
C PRO A 234 -12.18 20.13 -45.52
N HIS A 235 -12.49 18.84 -45.40
CA HIS A 235 -11.93 17.79 -46.23
C HIS A 235 -12.37 18.01 -47.69
N LEU A 236 -11.51 18.65 -48.51
CA LEU A 236 -11.79 18.95 -49.91
C LEU A 236 -12.28 17.69 -50.65
N THR A 237 -13.39 17.82 -51.38
CA THR A 237 -13.89 16.74 -52.22
C THR A 237 -12.87 16.43 -53.33
N GLN A 238 -12.90 15.21 -53.88
CA GLN A 238 -11.96 14.82 -54.92
C GLN A 238 -12.06 15.74 -56.17
N ALA A 239 -13.26 16.18 -56.52
CA ALA A 239 -13.48 17.13 -57.60
C ALA A 239 -12.86 18.50 -57.30
N GLU A 240 -12.93 18.97 -56.05
CA GLU A 240 -12.28 20.21 -55.63
C GLU A 240 -10.75 20.10 -55.72
N LYS A 241 -10.18 18.94 -55.33
CA LYS A 241 -8.74 18.69 -55.43
C LYS A 241 -8.26 18.69 -56.89
N ASP A 242 -9.03 18.09 -57.78
CA ASP A 242 -8.69 18.02 -59.20
C ASP A 242 -8.79 19.41 -59.85
N ARG A 243 -9.79 20.22 -59.47
CA ARG A 243 -9.87 21.63 -59.89
C ARG A 243 -8.68 22.44 -59.39
N HIS A 244 -8.29 22.29 -58.12
CA HIS A 244 -7.14 23.02 -57.56
C HIS A 244 -5.81 22.63 -58.21
N ARG A 245 -5.65 21.36 -58.63
CA ARG A 245 -4.49 20.92 -59.43
C ARG A 245 -4.51 21.49 -60.84
N HIS A 246 -5.69 21.66 -61.45
CA HIS A 246 -5.81 22.25 -62.77
C HIS A 246 -5.49 23.75 -62.77
N ASP A 247 -5.88 24.45 -61.70
CA ASP A 247 -5.78 25.91 -61.59
C ASP A 247 -4.54 26.39 -60.79
N GLU A 248 -3.60 25.49 -60.47
CA GLU A 248 -2.38 25.77 -59.68
C GLU A 248 -2.66 26.47 -58.32
N LEU A 249 -3.67 25.95 -57.61
CA LEU A 249 -4.11 26.46 -56.32
C LEU A 249 -3.68 25.53 -55.18
N CYS A 250 -3.34 26.13 -54.03
CA CYS A 250 -2.93 25.43 -52.82
C CYS A 250 -4.09 24.55 -52.28
N LEU A 251 -3.83 23.26 -52.03
CA LEU A 251 -4.85 22.29 -51.58
C LEU A 251 -5.39 22.55 -50.18
N TYR A 252 -4.74 23.41 -49.39
CA TYR A 252 -5.12 23.71 -48.02
C TYR A 252 -5.99 24.97 -47.91
N CYS A 253 -5.65 26.04 -48.63
CA CYS A 253 -6.34 27.33 -48.50
C CYS A 253 -6.91 27.88 -49.82
N GLY A 254 -6.73 27.20 -50.95
CA GLY A 254 -7.32 27.59 -52.24
C GLY A 254 -6.74 28.87 -52.88
N THR A 255 -5.60 29.37 -52.40
CA THR A 255 -4.90 30.52 -53.00
C THR A 255 -3.84 30.08 -54.00
N ALA A 256 -3.49 30.95 -54.96
CA ALA A 256 -2.47 30.68 -55.97
C ALA A 256 -1.13 30.32 -55.33
N THR A 257 -0.50 29.25 -55.80
CA THR A 257 0.86 28.90 -55.40
C THR A 257 1.86 29.71 -56.21
N SER A 258 2.93 30.18 -55.57
CA SER A 258 4.06 30.81 -56.26
C SER A 258 5.27 29.88 -56.18
N VAL A 259 5.91 29.61 -57.31
CA VAL A 259 7.15 28.82 -57.35
C VAL A 259 8.34 29.75 -57.11
N VAL A 260 9.06 29.55 -56.00
CA VAL A 260 10.33 30.23 -55.73
C VAL A 260 11.39 29.16 -55.47
N ALA A 261 12.48 29.17 -56.25
CA ALA A 261 13.61 28.25 -56.12
C ALA A 261 13.24 26.75 -56.14
N GLY A 262 12.25 26.36 -56.96
CA GLY A 262 11.87 24.96 -57.16
C GLY A 262 10.93 24.37 -56.09
N ASN A 263 10.50 25.17 -55.11
CA ASN A 263 9.51 24.79 -54.11
C ASN A 263 8.20 25.57 -54.31
N GLU A 264 7.07 24.88 -54.17
CA GLU A 264 5.72 25.47 -54.22
C GLU A 264 5.40 26.14 -52.88
N TYR A 265 5.26 27.47 -52.88
CA TYR A 265 4.89 28.24 -51.69
C TYR A 265 3.44 28.71 -51.77
N CYS A 266 2.71 28.50 -50.68
CA CYS A 266 1.32 28.91 -50.52
C CYS A 266 1.29 30.34 -49.95
N LEU A 267 0.84 31.33 -50.74
CA LEU A 267 1.00 32.77 -50.45
C LEU A 267 0.26 33.26 -49.18
N ALA A 268 -0.66 32.47 -48.62
CA ALA A 268 -1.44 32.82 -47.43
C ALA A 268 -0.69 32.61 -46.10
N TYR A 269 0.37 31.80 -46.07
CA TYR A 269 1.19 31.56 -44.89
C TYR A 269 2.65 31.77 -45.27
N GLY A 270 3.21 32.92 -44.89
CA GLY A 270 4.63 33.18 -45.06
C GLY A 270 5.46 32.13 -44.32
N GLY A 271 6.05 31.21 -45.08
CA GLY A 271 7.11 30.29 -44.66
C GLY A 271 6.69 29.15 -43.72
N LEU A 272 6.68 27.92 -44.25
CA LEU A 272 7.04 26.72 -43.51
C LEU A 272 8.45 26.31 -43.92
#